data_AF-A0A1G9UNN0-F1
#
_entry.id   AF-A0A1G9UNN0-F1
#
_cell.length_a   1.000
_cell.length_b   1.000
_cell.length_c   1.000
_cell.angle_alpha   90.00
_cell.angle_beta   90.00
_cell.angle_gamma   90.00
#
_symmetry.space_group_name_H-M   'P 1'
#
loop_
_entity.id
_entity.type
_entity.pdbx_description
1 polymer ?
#
loop_
_entity_poly.entity_id
_entity_poly.type
_entity_poly.pdbx_seq_one_letter_code
_entity_poly.pdbx_strand_id
1 'polypeptide(L)'
;MISDEELMALMRYVDGECTDEEATAIRAQLAHDPAYRRAYNEVRQADEALAALPLLEPSTGFNFRVLNQLKAEPHKAVSPISLRKRLLHISGIAIFLLVLPSVLLLLSSGQNPVLILDGSWLPAVGDRQAQVALGPYLQPLLFVNGLLTLLLFDRGVLQPWFRQRHQPPA
;
A
#
# COMPACT_ATOMS: atom_id res chain seq x y z
N MET A 1 10.40 15.44 44.53
CA MET A 1 9.19 15.35 43.69
C MET A 1 9.65 14.70 42.40
N ILE A 2 8.95 13.67 41.96
CA ILE A 2 9.25 12.96 40.71
C ILE A 2 8.83 13.87 39.56
N SER A 3 9.54 13.81 38.43
CA SER A 3 9.17 14.56 37.22
C SER A 3 7.95 13.94 36.52
N ASP A 4 7.23 14.74 35.73
CA ASP A 4 6.06 14.25 34.99
C ASP A 4 6.41 13.12 34.01
N GLU A 5 7.61 13.15 33.44
CA GLU A 5 8.12 12.11 32.53
C GLU A 5 8.33 10.78 33.25
N GLU A 6 8.92 10.82 34.44
CA GLU A 6 9.11 9.65 35.30
C GLU A 6 7.78 9.09 35.81
N LEU A 7 6.80 9.94 36.10
CA LEU A 7 5.45 9.52 36.47
C LEU A 7 4.78 8.76 35.32
N MET A 8 4.86 9.29 34.09
CA MET A 8 4.36 8.62 32.89
C MET A 8 5.02 7.25 32.65
N ALA A 9 6.34 7.16 32.86
CA ALA A 9 7.07 5.89 32.75
C ALA A 9 6.58 4.87 33.80
N LEU A 10 6.28 5.33 35.01
CA LEU A 10 5.78 4.51 36.10
C LEU A 10 4.34 4.02 35.85
N MET A 11 3.49 4.84 35.22
CA MET A 11 2.15 4.43 34.77
C MET A 11 2.24 3.34 33.70
N ARG A 12 3.06 3.54 32.66
CA ARG A 12 3.31 2.50 31.63
C ARG A 12 3.80 1.19 32.23
N TYR A 13 4.59 1.27 33.30
CA TYR A 13 5.08 0.10 34.02
C TYR A 13 3.97 -0.66 34.76
N VAL A 14 3.02 0.06 35.36
CA VAL A 14 1.83 -0.54 35.99
C VAL A 14 0.91 -1.16 34.94
N ASP A 15 0.73 -0.50 33.80
CA ASP A 15 -0.10 -1.00 32.68
C ASP A 15 0.55 -2.19 31.93
N GLY A 16 1.84 -2.47 32.15
CA GLY A 16 2.58 -3.53 31.48
C GLY A 16 3.03 -3.20 30.05
N GLU A 17 3.03 -1.91 29.68
CA GLU A 17 3.45 -1.41 28.34
C GLU A 17 4.95 -1.04 28.27
N CYS A 18 5.73 -1.41 29.29
CA CYS A 18 7.18 -1.21 29.31
C CYS A 18 7.93 -2.32 28.59
N THR A 19 9.02 -1.95 27.95
CA THR A 19 10.04 -2.90 27.49
C THR A 19 10.79 -3.52 28.68
N ASP A 20 11.45 -4.66 28.47
CA ASP A 20 12.23 -5.34 29.53
C ASP A 20 13.35 -4.46 30.11
N GLU A 21 13.96 -3.62 29.27
CA GLU A 21 15.01 -2.67 29.67
C GLU A 21 14.43 -1.56 30.57
N GLU A 22 13.33 -0.93 30.15
CA GLU A 22 12.63 0.10 30.93
C GLU A 22 12.14 -0.47 32.28
N ALA A 23 11.54 -1.66 32.26
CA ALA A 23 11.07 -2.34 33.48
C ALA A 23 12.21 -2.61 34.47
N THR A 24 13.40 -2.96 33.97
CA THR A 24 14.57 -3.20 34.80
C THR A 24 15.11 -1.90 35.42
N ALA A 25 15.16 -0.81 34.65
CA ALA A 25 15.55 0.51 35.14
C ALA A 25 14.59 1.00 36.25
N ILE A 26 13.28 0.85 36.04
CA ILE A 26 12.25 1.24 37.01
C ILE A 26 12.36 0.41 38.30
N ARG A 27 12.58 -0.92 38.21
CA ARG A 27 12.82 -1.76 39.40
C ARG A 27 14.04 -1.31 40.19
N ALA A 28 15.12 -0.92 39.50
CA ALA A 28 16.32 -0.39 40.15
C ALA A 28 16.02 0.92 40.89
N GLN A 29 15.27 1.84 40.26
CA GLN A 29 14.85 3.10 40.89
C GLN A 29 13.92 2.87 42.09
N LEU A 30 12.97 1.95 41.99
CA LEU A 30 12.09 1.56 43.11
C LEU A 30 12.87 1.01 44.31
N ALA A 31 13.99 0.32 44.08
CA ALA A 31 14.81 -0.20 45.18
C ALA A 31 15.55 0.91 45.95
N HIS A 32 15.98 1.96 45.26
CA HIS A 32 16.88 2.97 45.82
C HIS A 32 16.17 4.26 46.28
N ASP A 33 15.09 4.66 45.60
CA ASP A 33 14.42 5.92 45.87
C ASP A 33 13.08 5.72 46.63
N PRO A 34 12.97 6.20 47.89
CA PRO A 34 11.73 6.14 48.64
C PRO A 34 10.63 7.05 48.08
N ALA A 35 10.95 8.15 47.39
CA ALA A 35 9.95 9.00 46.74
C ALA A 35 9.31 8.26 45.56
N TYR A 36 10.12 7.57 44.76
CA TYR A 36 9.69 6.72 43.65
C TYR A 36 8.74 5.60 44.09
N ARG A 37 9.03 4.96 45.23
CA ARG A 37 8.12 3.97 45.84
C ARG A 37 6.79 4.54 46.27
N ARG A 38 6.76 5.76 46.80
CA ARG A 38 5.50 6.41 47.21
C ARG A 38 4.61 6.66 46.00
N ALA A 39 5.16 7.25 44.95
CA ALA A 39 4.42 7.47 43.71
C ALA A 39 3.96 6.15 43.08
N TYR A 40 4.79 5.11 43.09
CA TYR A 40 4.37 3.78 42.63
C TYR A 40 3.16 3.25 43.40
N ASN A 41 3.19 3.35 44.72
CA ASN A 41 2.07 2.91 45.54
C ASN A 41 0.81 3.75 45.30
N GLU A 42 0.95 5.06 45.05
CA GLU A 42 -0.18 5.94 44.71
C GLU A 42 -0.81 5.55 43.36
N VAL A 43 0.00 5.35 42.32
CA VAL A 43 -0.49 4.91 41.00
C VAL A 43 -1.17 3.55 41.10
N ARG A 44 -0.55 2.60 41.82
CA ARG A 44 -1.11 1.27 42.03
C ARG A 44 -2.42 1.30 42.82
N GLN A 45 -2.51 2.13 43.85
CA GLN A 45 -3.74 2.29 44.62
C GLN A 45 -4.87 2.88 43.76
N ALA A 46 -4.56 3.80 42.86
CA ALA A 46 -5.52 4.33 41.89
C ALA A 46 -5.99 3.25 40.90
N ASP A 47 -5.07 2.45 40.36
CA ASP A 47 -5.39 1.32 39.48
C ASP A 47 -6.29 0.28 40.19
N GLU A 48 -5.93 -0.12 41.41
CA GLU A 48 -6.74 -1.04 42.22
C GLU A 48 -8.14 -0.47 42.51
N ALA A 49 -8.26 0.84 42.76
CA ALA A 49 -9.54 1.52 42.96
C ALA A 49 -10.39 1.56 41.67
N LEU A 50 -9.77 1.74 40.50
CA LEU A 50 -10.45 1.69 39.20
C LEU A 50 -10.89 0.27 38.86
N ALA A 51 -10.05 -0.73 39.11
CA ALA A 51 -10.36 -2.14 38.91
C ALA A 51 -11.50 -2.64 39.82
N ALA A 52 -11.67 -2.02 41.00
CA ALA A 52 -12.76 -2.32 41.91
C ALA A 52 -14.11 -1.70 41.49
N LEU A 53 -14.14 -0.83 40.47
CA LEU A 53 -15.40 -0.26 39.99
C LEU A 53 -16.30 -1.36 39.40
N PRO A 54 -17.62 -1.33 39.68
CA PRO A 54 -18.52 -2.32 39.14
C PRO A 54 -18.55 -2.23 37.61
N LEU A 55 -18.39 -3.37 36.94
CA LEU A 55 -18.59 -3.49 35.51
C LEU A 55 -20.03 -3.10 35.18
N LEU A 56 -20.20 -1.98 34.47
CA LEU A 56 -21.51 -1.55 33.99
C LEU A 56 -21.98 -2.51 32.90
N GLU A 57 -23.15 -3.12 33.12
CA GLU A 57 -23.76 -3.96 32.10
C GLU A 57 -24.17 -3.10 30.89
N PRO A 58 -23.80 -3.47 29.66
CA PRO A 58 -24.19 -2.71 28.49
C PRO A 58 -25.72 -2.71 28.33
N SER A 59 -26.28 -1.59 27.85
CA SER A 59 -27.72 -1.49 27.60
C SER A 59 -28.26 -2.63 26.74
N THR A 60 -29.52 -3.02 26.99
CA THR A 60 -30.23 -4.02 26.18
C THR A 60 -30.14 -3.68 24.69
N GLY A 61 -29.69 -4.64 23.88
CA GLY A 61 -29.52 -4.46 22.44
C GLY A 61 -28.20 -3.81 22.00
N PHE A 62 -27.26 -3.51 22.90
CA PHE A 62 -25.91 -3.06 22.53
C PHE A 62 -25.24 -4.01 21.54
N ASN A 63 -25.24 -5.31 21.83
CA ASN A 63 -24.65 -6.32 20.95
C ASN A 63 -25.31 -6.33 19.56
N PHE A 64 -26.65 -6.20 19.50
CA PHE A 64 -27.37 -6.11 18.22
C PHE A 64 -26.97 -4.87 17.41
N ARG A 65 -26.83 -3.70 18.05
CA ARG A 65 -26.39 -2.47 17.39
C ARG A 65 -24.96 -2.59 16.87
N VAL A 66 -24.03 -3.09 17.68
CA VAL A 66 -22.62 -3.29 17.29
C VAL A 66 -22.53 -4.29 16.13
N LEU A 67 -23.19 -5.44 16.22
CA LEU A 67 -23.17 -6.45 15.17
C LEU A 67 -23.82 -5.96 13.88
N ASN A 68 -24.90 -5.19 13.95
CA ASN A 68 -25.50 -4.61 12.76
C ASN A 68 -24.62 -3.55 12.14
N GLN A 69 -23.93 -2.74 12.94
CA GLN A 69 -22.99 -1.74 12.42
C GLN A 69 -21.78 -2.41 11.75
N LEU A 70 -21.23 -3.47 12.35
CA LEU A 70 -20.16 -4.29 11.76
C LEU A 70 -20.59 -4.99 10.47
N LYS A 71 -21.85 -5.40 10.35
CA LYS A 71 -22.41 -5.98 9.12
C LYS A 71 -22.72 -4.93 8.06
N ALA A 72 -23.14 -3.74 8.49
CA ALA A 72 -23.50 -2.62 7.62
C ALA A 72 -22.28 -1.90 7.08
N GLU A 73 -21.13 -1.97 7.75
CA GLU A 73 -19.85 -1.83 7.10
C GLU A 73 -19.67 -3.07 6.23
N PRO A 74 -19.81 -2.98 4.89
CA PRO A 74 -19.26 -4.05 4.09
C PRO A 74 -17.78 -4.05 4.46
N HIS A 75 -17.31 -5.12 5.11
CA HIS A 75 -15.93 -5.53 4.92
C HIS A 75 -15.66 -5.24 3.46
N LYS A 76 -14.68 -4.38 3.16
CA LYS A 76 -14.15 -4.24 1.80
C LYS A 76 -13.58 -5.62 1.47
N ALA A 77 -14.48 -6.58 1.20
CA ALA A 77 -14.21 -7.83 0.58
C ALA A 77 -13.40 -7.40 -0.61
N VAL A 78 -12.14 -7.78 -0.62
CA VAL A 78 -11.19 -7.48 -1.67
C VAL A 78 -11.90 -7.92 -2.93
N SER A 79 -12.50 -6.97 -3.65
CA SER A 79 -13.41 -7.29 -4.74
C SER A 79 -12.58 -8.13 -5.69
N PRO A 80 -13.00 -9.36 -6.07
CA PRO A 80 -12.24 -10.15 -7.00
C PRO A 80 -11.95 -9.25 -8.19
N ILE A 81 -10.66 -9.05 -8.50
CA ILE A 81 -10.22 -8.09 -9.52
C ILE A 81 -11.11 -8.32 -10.72
N SER A 82 -11.99 -7.35 -11.00
CA SER A 82 -13.02 -7.49 -12.03
C SER A 82 -12.35 -8.00 -13.31
N LEU A 83 -12.92 -9.01 -13.97
CA LEU A 83 -12.37 -9.61 -15.19
C LEU A 83 -11.87 -8.55 -16.19
N ARG A 84 -12.57 -7.41 -16.29
CA ARG A 84 -12.17 -6.24 -17.07
C ARG A 84 -10.80 -5.65 -16.69
N LYS A 85 -10.52 -5.47 -15.40
CA LYS A 85 -9.21 -5.00 -14.89
C LYS A 85 -8.12 -6.03 -15.15
N ARG A 86 -8.42 -7.32 -15.02
CA ARG A 86 -7.49 -8.41 -15.33
C ARG A 86 -7.16 -8.46 -16.83
N LEU A 87 -8.17 -8.31 -17.69
CA LEU A 87 -8.00 -8.27 -19.14
C LEU A 87 -7.14 -7.07 -19.56
N LEU A 88 -7.37 -5.89 -18.97
CA LEU A 88 -6.61 -4.69 -19.26
C LEU A 88 -5.13 -4.80 -18.84
N HIS A 89 -4.85 -5.47 -17.71
CA HIS A 89 -3.47 -5.75 -17.31
C HIS A 89 -2.79 -6.73 -18.27
N ILE A 90 -3.48 -7.82 -18.64
CA ILE A 90 -2.93 -8.82 -19.56
C ILE A 90 -2.68 -8.21 -20.94
N SER A 91 -3.61 -7.40 -21.45
CA SER A 91 -3.43 -6.72 -22.75
C SER A 91 -2.28 -5.71 -22.71
N GLY A 92 -2.14 -4.96 -21.62
CA GLY A 92 -1.03 -4.01 -21.45
C GLY A 92 0.33 -4.71 -21.47
N ILE A 93 0.47 -5.82 -20.75
CA ILE A 93 1.70 -6.64 -20.72
C ILE A 93 1.97 -7.25 -22.10
N ALA A 94 0.95 -7.78 -22.77
CA ALA A 94 1.10 -8.38 -24.10
C ALA A 94 1.56 -7.38 -25.16
N ILE A 95 1.00 -6.16 -25.16
CA ILE A 95 1.40 -5.08 -26.07
C ILE A 95 2.86 -4.67 -25.79
N PHE A 96 3.25 -4.52 -24.53
CA PHE A 96 4.62 -4.19 -24.16
C PHE A 96 5.63 -5.24 -24.64
N LEU A 97 5.33 -6.53 -24.42
CA LEU A 97 6.18 -7.64 -24.83
C LEU A 97 6.30 -7.80 -26.36
N LEU A 98 5.32 -7.34 -27.13
CA LEU A 98 5.38 -7.41 -28.59
C LEU A 98 6.01 -6.15 -29.20
N VAL A 99 5.62 -4.96 -28.74
CA VAL A 99 6.03 -3.70 -29.37
C VAL A 99 7.48 -3.34 -29.03
N LEU A 100 7.90 -3.52 -27.77
CA LEU A 100 9.24 -3.10 -27.35
C LEU A 100 10.35 -3.87 -28.07
N PRO A 101 10.32 -5.22 -28.19
CA PRO A 101 11.37 -5.96 -28.88
C PRO A 101 11.36 -5.71 -30.38
N SER A 102 10.19 -5.53 -31.01
CA SER A 102 10.10 -5.18 -32.43
C SER A 102 10.75 -3.84 -32.74
N VAL A 103 10.56 -2.83 -31.89
CA VAL A 103 11.22 -1.53 -32.07
C VAL A 103 12.73 -1.62 -31.78
N LEU A 104 13.15 -2.40 -30.78
CA LEU A 104 14.56 -2.61 -30.47
C LEU A 104 15.30 -3.32 -31.61
N LEU A 105 14.69 -4.36 -32.19
CA LEU A 105 15.21 -5.07 -33.37
C LEU A 105 15.36 -4.12 -34.56
N LEU A 106 14.35 -3.29 -34.82
CA LEU A 106 14.40 -2.26 -35.86
C LEU A 106 15.59 -1.30 -35.67
N LEU A 107 15.75 -0.76 -34.46
CA LEU A 107 16.84 0.17 -34.13
C LEU A 107 18.22 -0.49 -34.22
N SER A 108 18.33 -1.77 -33.84
CA SER A 108 19.60 -2.52 -33.90
C SER A 108 20.04 -2.87 -35.32
N SER A 109 19.12 -2.91 -36.28
CA SER A 109 19.40 -3.27 -37.67
C SER A 109 20.14 -2.17 -38.46
N GLY A 110 20.22 -0.95 -37.91
CA GLY A 110 20.79 0.21 -38.59
C GLY A 110 20.00 0.68 -39.82
N GLN A 111 18.86 0.03 -40.10
CA GLN A 111 17.97 0.37 -41.20
C GLN A 111 16.91 1.34 -40.70
N ASN A 112 16.66 2.41 -41.46
CA ASN A 112 15.50 3.25 -41.21
C ASN A 112 14.25 2.44 -41.55
N PRO A 113 13.31 2.24 -40.62
CA PRO A 113 12.11 1.50 -40.93
C PRO A 113 11.27 2.26 -41.94
N VAL A 114 11.01 1.60 -43.06
CA VAL A 114 10.13 2.07 -44.12
C VAL A 114 8.87 1.22 -44.06
N LEU A 115 7.72 1.86 -43.89
CA LEU A 115 6.45 1.16 -44.07
C LEU A 115 6.17 1.07 -45.57
N ILE A 116 6.14 -0.14 -46.11
CA ILE A 116 5.71 -0.39 -47.49
C ILE A 116 4.21 -0.69 -47.43
N LEU A 117 3.42 0.30 -47.82
CA LEU A 117 1.98 0.11 -47.99
C LEU A 117 1.75 -0.49 -49.37
N ASP A 118 1.39 -1.76 -49.41
CA ASP A 118 0.91 -2.36 -50.66
C ASP A 118 -0.48 -1.78 -50.97
N GLY A 119 -0.55 -1.04 -52.07
CA GLY A 119 -1.75 -0.41 -52.57
C GLY A 119 -2.65 -1.37 -53.35
N SER A 120 -2.31 -2.66 -53.45
CA SER A 120 -3.04 -3.67 -54.23
C SER A 120 -4.53 -3.79 -53.90
N TRP A 121 -4.96 -3.36 -52.70
CA TRP A 121 -6.36 -3.33 -52.28
C TRP A 121 -7.11 -2.03 -52.65
N LEU A 122 -6.45 -1.00 -53.18
CA LEU A 122 -7.04 0.29 -53.58
C LEU A 122 -7.18 0.37 -55.11
N PRO A 123 -8.40 0.26 -55.67
CA PRO A 123 -8.62 0.10 -57.11
C PRO A 123 -8.31 1.34 -57.97
N ALA A 124 -7.80 2.42 -57.38
CA ALA A 124 -7.56 3.71 -58.06
C ALA A 124 -6.12 4.24 -57.95
N VAL A 125 -5.22 3.53 -57.27
CA VAL A 125 -3.82 3.92 -57.14
C VAL A 125 -2.98 2.84 -57.81
N GLY A 126 -2.70 2.98 -59.11
CA GLY A 126 -1.85 2.01 -59.83
C GLY A 126 -0.49 1.84 -59.15
N ASP A 127 0.18 0.70 -59.39
CA ASP A 127 1.44 0.13 -58.81
C ASP A 127 2.51 1.12 -58.32
N ARG A 128 2.15 2.01 -57.40
CA ARG A 128 3.03 2.99 -56.78
C ARG A 128 3.21 2.55 -55.34
N GLN A 129 4.32 1.87 -55.09
CA GLN A 129 4.79 1.59 -53.74
C GLN A 129 5.17 2.92 -53.09
N ALA A 130 4.35 3.37 -52.14
CA ALA A 130 4.70 4.52 -51.30
C ALA A 130 5.63 4.04 -50.17
N GLN A 131 6.86 4.56 -50.17
CA GLN A 131 7.80 4.36 -49.07
C GLN A 131 7.65 5.52 -48.10
N VAL A 132 7.11 5.25 -46.90
CA VAL A 132 7.02 6.26 -45.84
C VAL A 132 8.15 6.01 -44.84
N ALA A 133 9.07 6.96 -44.74
CA ALA A 133 10.12 6.94 -43.72
C ALA A 133 9.50 7.19 -42.34
N LEU A 134 9.58 6.20 -41.45
CA LEU A 134 8.98 6.29 -40.11
C LEU A 134 9.87 7.04 -39.11
N GLY A 135 11.12 7.32 -39.46
CA GLY A 135 12.14 7.97 -38.61
C GLY A 135 11.62 9.10 -37.71
N PRO A 136 10.99 10.17 -38.26
CA PRO A 136 10.51 11.30 -37.44
C PRO A 136 9.34 10.94 -36.51
N TYR A 137 8.62 9.85 -36.77
CA TYR A 137 7.48 9.40 -35.96
C TYR A 137 7.86 8.39 -34.88
N LEU A 138 9.05 7.78 -34.96
CA LEU A 138 9.50 6.80 -33.97
C LEU A 138 9.71 7.42 -32.58
N GLN A 139 10.30 8.61 -32.50
CA GLN A 139 10.56 9.30 -31.23
C GLN A 139 9.29 9.57 -30.42
N PRO A 140 8.25 10.24 -30.96
CA PRO A 140 7.01 10.46 -30.21
C PRO A 140 6.29 9.13 -29.90
N LEU A 141 6.34 8.14 -30.79
CA LEU A 141 5.73 6.83 -30.55
C LEU A 141 6.40 6.08 -29.40
N LEU A 142 7.74 6.10 -29.33
CA LEU A 142 8.50 5.55 -28.21
C LEU A 142 8.20 6.28 -26.90
N PHE A 143 8.11 7.62 -26.95
CA PHE A 143 7.76 8.42 -25.77
C PHE A 143 6.38 8.04 -25.22
N VAL A 144 5.36 7.94 -26.10
CA VAL A 144 4.00 7.54 -25.71
C VAL A 144 3.98 6.11 -25.15
N ASN A 145 4.67 5.17 -25.79
CA ASN A 145 4.75 3.80 -25.28
C ASN A 145 5.48 3.72 -23.93
N GLY A 146 6.55 4.48 -23.73
CA GLY A 146 7.24 4.59 -22.45
C GLY A 146 6.35 5.15 -21.35
N LEU A 147 5.62 6.23 -21.64
CA LEU A 147 4.67 6.83 -20.70
C LEU A 147 3.54 5.87 -20.34
N LEU A 148 2.98 5.16 -21.34
CA LEU A 148 1.92 4.18 -21.12
C LEU A 148 2.43 3.01 -20.27
N THR A 149 3.66 2.56 -20.51
CA THR A 149 4.32 1.52 -19.71
C THR A 149 4.46 1.96 -18.26
N LEU A 150 4.94 3.18 -18.02
CA LEU A 150 5.08 3.74 -16.67
C LEU A 150 3.74 3.82 -15.94
N LEU A 151 2.68 4.29 -16.61
CA LEU A 151 1.33 4.37 -16.04
C LEU A 151 0.74 2.99 -15.73
N LEU A 152 0.95 2.01 -16.60
CA LEU A 152 0.52 0.63 -16.36
C LEU A 152 1.30 -0.01 -15.22
N PHE A 153 2.61 0.24 -15.13
CA PHE A 153 3.46 -0.27 -14.05
C PHE A 153 3.08 0.35 -12.69
N ASP A 154 2.89 1.66 -12.64
CA ASP A 154 2.45 2.35 -11.42
C ASP A 154 1.11 1.78 -10.92
N ARG A 155 0.14 1.70 -11.82
CA ARG A 155 -1.20 1.26 -11.45
C ARG A 155 -1.29 -0.25 -11.17
N GLY A 156 -0.50 -1.05 -11.87
CA GLY A 156 -0.59 -2.52 -11.81
C GLY A 156 0.37 -3.17 -10.82
N VAL A 157 1.52 -2.57 -10.57
CA VAL A 157 2.57 -3.13 -9.69
C VAL A 157 2.76 -2.27 -8.44
N LEU A 158 2.96 -0.97 -8.59
CA LEU A 158 3.28 -0.11 -7.45
C LEU A 158 2.09 0.04 -6.50
N GLN A 159 0.90 0.36 -7.01
CA GLN A 159 -0.28 0.56 -6.16
C GLN A 159 -0.64 -0.67 -5.29
N PRO A 160 -0.69 -1.91 -5.83
CA PRO A 160 -0.94 -3.09 -5.00
C PRO A 160 0.16 -3.33 -3.96
N TRP A 161 1.42 -3.14 -4.34
CA TRP A 161 2.56 -3.35 -3.46
C TRP A 161 2.55 -2.39 -2.25
N PHE A 162 2.25 -1.10 -2.48
CA PHE A 162 2.12 -0.13 -1.39
C PHE A 162 0.92 -0.44 -0.48
N ARG A 163 -0.20 -0.94 -1.04
CA ARG A 163 -1.37 -1.32 -0.22
C ARG A 163 -1.07 -2.48 0.73
N GLN A 164 -0.26 -3.45 0.32
CA GLN A 164 0.11 -4.59 1.16
C GLN A 164 0.94 -4.17 2.38
N ARG A 165 1.78 -3.13 2.25
CA ARG A 165 2.63 -2.65 3.35
C ARG A 165 1.88 -1.92 4.46
N HIS A 166 0.65 -1.47 4.20
CA HIS A 166 -0.18 -0.77 5.19
C HIS A 166 -1.19 -1.69 5.89
N GLN A 167 -1.20 -2.99 5.58
CA GLN A 167 -1.98 -3.94 6.38
C GLN A 167 -1.14 -4.38 7.58
N PRO A 168 -1.59 -4.14 8.83
CA PRO A 168 -0.91 -4.64 10.00
C PRO A 168 -0.87 -6.18 9.97
N PRO A 169 0.20 -6.80 10.51
CA PRO A 169 0.29 -8.26 10.58
C PRO A 169 -0.91 -8.83 11.34
N ALA A 170 -1.49 -9.89 10.78
CA ALA A 170 -2.59 -10.64 11.38
C ALA A 170 -2.10 -11.60 12.47
#